data_AF-A0A0J6FX39-F1
#
_entry.id   AF-A0A0J6FX39-F1
#
_cell.length_a   1.000
_cell.length_b   1.000
_cell.length_c   1.000
_cell.angle_alpha   90.00
_cell.angle_beta   90.00
_cell.angle_gamma   90.00
#
_symmetry.space_group_name_H-M   'P 1'
#
loop_
_entity.id
_entity.type
_entity.pdbx_description
1 polymer ?
#
loop_
_entity_poly.entity_id
_entity_poly.type
_entity_poly.pdbx_seq_one_letter_code
_entity_poly.pdbx_strand_id
1 'polypeptide(L)'
;MMSPPDGTALPLTAARLLREATAQQHQAVEDLPAMRALMDPALSLPAYVQVLRRHHAVLAGWEQCEAAWLRDCGDAQWRYQPRTPLLAQDLHALQAAPPGSQPLPPAAEASIRWGMLYVVEGSRLGGRVIARQLRQTLPEAASALSYFELGHADPTAWRHFQQRLERALPTAPLQQAAVDGARTMFAHFHTHFALEIAA
;
A
#
# COMPACT_ATOMS: atom_id res chain seq x y z
N MET A 1 -38.25 -19.93 -24.63
CA MET A 1 -37.89 -18.54 -24.29
C MET A 1 -36.66 -18.63 -23.39
N MET A 2 -35.47 -18.45 -23.98
CA MET A 2 -34.20 -18.56 -23.26
C MET A 2 -33.95 -17.25 -22.52
N SER A 3 -33.93 -17.30 -21.19
CA SER A 3 -33.37 -16.23 -20.38
C SER A 3 -31.84 -16.29 -20.46
N PRO A 4 -31.14 -15.14 -20.57
CA PRO A 4 -29.69 -15.14 -20.61
C PRO A 4 -29.12 -15.53 -19.23
N PRO A 5 -27.91 -16.10 -19.15
CA PRO A 5 -27.25 -16.30 -17.88
C PRO A 5 -26.85 -14.93 -17.34
N ASP A 6 -27.36 -14.60 -16.14
CA ASP A 6 -26.88 -13.48 -15.37
C ASP A 6 -25.36 -13.59 -15.25
N GLY A 7 -24.67 -12.56 -15.74
CA GLY A 7 -23.24 -12.38 -15.55
C GLY A 7 -22.96 -12.14 -14.07
N THR A 8 -23.00 -13.20 -13.27
CA THR A 8 -22.59 -13.18 -11.88
C THR A 8 -21.10 -12.87 -11.86
N ALA A 9 -20.76 -11.62 -11.53
CA ALA A 9 -19.41 -11.29 -11.10
C ALA A 9 -19.03 -12.31 -10.02
N LEU A 10 -18.02 -13.14 -10.31
CA LEU A 10 -17.52 -14.13 -9.35
C LEU A 10 -17.24 -13.39 -8.03
N PRO A 11 -17.66 -13.94 -6.88
CA PRO A 11 -17.31 -13.34 -5.60
C PRO A 11 -15.79 -13.18 -5.53
N LEU A 12 -15.30 -12.02 -5.09
CA LEU A 12 -13.86 -11.72 -5.04
C LEU A 12 -13.18 -12.59 -3.96
N THR A 13 -12.88 -13.83 -4.31
CA THR A 13 -12.42 -14.87 -3.37
C THR A 13 -10.98 -14.61 -2.94
N ALA A 14 -10.11 -14.19 -3.86
CA ALA A 14 -8.70 -13.95 -3.55
C ALA A 14 -8.53 -12.75 -2.60
N ALA A 15 -9.20 -11.64 -2.87
CA ALA A 15 -9.13 -10.45 -2.02
C ALA A 15 -9.68 -10.72 -0.61
N ARG A 16 -10.78 -11.48 -0.51
CA ARG A 16 -11.34 -11.89 0.78
C ARG A 16 -10.39 -12.79 1.55
N LEU A 17 -9.83 -13.81 0.90
CA LEU A 17 -8.84 -14.71 1.49
C LEU A 17 -7.62 -13.93 2.02
N LEU A 18 -7.06 -13.04 1.20
CA LEU A 18 -5.91 -12.22 1.60
C LEU A 18 -6.23 -11.36 2.82
N ARG A 19 -7.41 -10.70 2.85
CA ARG A 19 -7.87 -9.92 4.00
C ARG A 19 -7.93 -10.77 5.27
N GLU A 20 -8.58 -11.93 5.20
CA GLU A 20 -8.77 -12.83 6.35
C GLU A 20 -7.41 -13.40 6.83
N ALA A 21 -6.56 -13.84 5.90
CA ALA A 21 -5.27 -14.47 6.21
C ALA A 21 -4.19 -13.51 6.71
N THR A 22 -4.39 -12.20 6.54
CA THR A 22 -3.43 -11.14 6.93
C THR A 22 -3.98 -10.15 7.97
N ALA A 23 -5.17 -10.39 8.51
CA ALA A 23 -5.83 -9.48 9.44
C ALA A 23 -4.96 -9.15 10.69
N GLN A 24 -4.28 -10.15 11.25
CA GLN A 24 -3.40 -9.95 12.41
C GLN A 24 -2.18 -9.11 12.06
N GLN A 25 -1.56 -9.33 10.90
CA GLN A 25 -0.41 -8.57 10.45
C GLN A 25 -0.78 -7.11 10.10
N HIS A 26 -1.96 -6.90 9.52
CA HIS A 26 -2.51 -5.57 9.30
C HIS A 26 -2.66 -4.80 10.62
N GLN A 27 -3.35 -5.41 11.60
CA GLN A 27 -3.53 -4.82 12.93
C GLN A 27 -2.18 -4.52 13.59
N ALA A 28 -1.22 -5.45 13.52
CA ALA A 28 0.10 -5.25 14.10
C ALA A 28 0.84 -4.04 13.51
N VAL A 29 0.69 -3.75 12.21
CA VAL A 29 1.27 -2.54 11.60
C VAL A 29 0.52 -1.28 12.05
N GLU A 30 -0.80 -1.30 12.11
CA GLU A 30 -1.62 -0.16 12.57
C GLU A 30 -1.34 0.20 14.04
N ASP A 31 -1.03 -0.79 14.87
CA ASP A 31 -0.72 -0.61 16.29
C ASP A 31 0.68 -0.01 16.55
N LEU A 32 1.55 0.05 15.53
CA LEU A 32 2.88 0.61 15.69
C LEU A 32 2.81 2.11 16.03
N PRO A 33 3.69 2.62 16.92
CA PRO A 33 3.66 4.02 17.35
C PRO A 33 3.68 5.02 16.18
N ALA A 34 4.47 4.76 15.15
CA ALA A 34 4.55 5.62 13.96
C ALA A 34 3.24 5.68 13.16
N MET A 35 2.47 4.59 13.11
CA MET A 35 1.16 4.57 12.44
C MET A 35 0.09 5.23 13.31
N ARG A 36 0.08 4.95 14.62
CA ARG A 36 -0.84 5.60 15.57
C ARG A 36 -0.63 7.11 15.64
N ALA A 37 0.62 7.57 15.53
CA ALA A 37 0.96 8.99 15.52
C ALA A 37 0.26 9.77 14.40
N LEU A 38 0.00 9.15 13.23
CA LEU A 38 -0.75 9.79 12.14
C LEU A 38 -2.21 10.13 12.50
N MET A 39 -2.74 9.50 13.54
CA MET A 39 -4.09 9.74 14.05
C MET A 39 -4.09 10.62 15.31
N ASP A 40 -2.91 10.99 15.84
CA ASP A 40 -2.78 11.81 17.03
C ASP A 40 -2.93 13.31 16.69
N PRO A 41 -3.86 14.04 17.33
CA PRO A 41 -3.97 15.49 17.17
C PRO A 41 -2.72 16.28 17.58
N ALA A 42 -1.84 15.71 18.40
CA ALA A 42 -0.59 16.30 18.85
C ALA A 42 0.62 15.92 17.98
N LEU A 43 0.41 15.28 16.82
CA LEU A 43 1.49 14.96 15.88
C LEU A 43 2.29 16.20 15.52
N SER A 44 3.62 16.16 15.68
CA SER A 44 4.51 17.23 15.25
C SER A 44 4.98 17.02 13.80
N LEU A 45 5.33 18.10 13.11
CA LEU A 45 5.89 18.01 11.76
C LEU A 45 7.18 17.17 11.66
N PRO A 46 8.15 17.25 12.60
CA PRO A 46 9.30 16.34 12.58
C PRO A 46 8.90 14.86 12.67
N ALA A 47 7.93 14.52 13.53
CA ALA A 47 7.42 13.15 13.63
C ALA A 47 6.73 12.72 12.33
N TYR A 48 5.94 13.60 11.70
CA TYR A 48 5.33 13.34 10.39
C TYR A 48 6.38 13.08 9.29
N VAL A 49 7.44 13.89 9.23
CA VAL A 49 8.56 13.69 8.30
C VAL A 49 9.20 12.31 8.52
N GLN A 50 9.38 11.87 9.76
CA GLN A 50 9.92 10.54 10.04
C GLN A 50 8.99 9.42 9.55
N VAL A 51 7.67 9.61 9.66
CA VAL A 51 6.69 8.66 9.12
C VAL A 51 6.76 8.60 7.58
N LEU A 52 6.88 9.74 6.90
CA LEU A 52 7.06 9.78 5.44
C LEU A 52 8.36 9.10 5.01
N ARG A 53 9.47 9.31 5.74
CA ARG A 53 10.75 8.63 5.47
C ARG A 53 10.63 7.12 5.60
N ARG A 54 9.85 6.60 6.56
CA ARG A 54 9.59 5.15 6.72
C ARG A 54 8.76 4.58 5.57
N HIS A 55 7.70 5.28 5.17
CA HIS A 55 6.93 4.93 3.97
C HIS A 55 7.82 4.93 2.72
N HIS A 56 8.72 5.89 2.58
CA HIS A 56 9.65 5.93 1.46
C HIS A 56 10.60 4.72 1.52
N ALA A 57 11.22 4.46 2.66
CA ALA A 57 12.18 3.36 2.82
C ALA A 57 11.57 1.99 2.51
N VAL A 58 10.35 1.71 2.99
CA VAL A 58 9.66 0.44 2.76
C VAL A 58 9.24 0.25 1.29
N LEU A 59 8.94 1.33 0.57
CA LEU A 59 8.42 1.25 -0.80
C LEU A 59 9.51 1.35 -1.87
N ALA A 60 10.54 2.16 -1.64
CA ALA A 60 11.54 2.47 -2.66
C ALA A 60 12.30 1.22 -3.14
N GLY A 61 12.76 0.39 -2.20
CA GLY A 61 13.48 -0.85 -2.54
C GLY A 61 12.61 -1.86 -3.28
N TRP A 62 11.35 -2.00 -2.88
CA TRP A 62 10.40 -2.92 -3.49
C TRP A 62 9.96 -2.44 -4.88
N GLU A 63 9.59 -1.17 -5.03
CA GLU A 63 9.21 -0.60 -6.33
C GLU A 63 10.37 -0.64 -7.33
N GLN A 64 11.61 -0.41 -6.88
CA GLN A 64 12.79 -0.52 -7.73
C GLN A 64 13.01 -1.96 -8.22
N CYS A 65 12.89 -2.94 -7.32
CA CYS A 65 13.11 -4.35 -7.64
C CYS A 65 12.02 -4.89 -8.59
N GLU A 66 10.76 -4.51 -8.36
CA GLU A 66 9.61 -5.01 -9.08
C GLU A 66 9.17 -4.09 -10.24
N ALA A 67 9.98 -3.09 -10.61
CA ALA A 67 9.60 -2.01 -11.53
C ALA A 67 9.07 -2.48 -12.89
N ALA A 68 9.69 -3.49 -13.48
CA ALA A 68 9.25 -4.05 -14.77
C ALA A 68 7.86 -4.70 -14.63
N TRP A 69 7.70 -5.56 -13.61
CA TRP A 69 6.43 -6.24 -13.36
C TRP A 69 5.32 -5.26 -12.99
N LEU A 70 5.58 -4.26 -12.14
CA LEU A 70 4.59 -3.25 -11.73
C LEU A 70 4.08 -2.43 -12.92
N ARG A 71 4.94 -2.14 -13.90
CA ARG A 71 4.56 -1.45 -15.14
C ARG A 71 3.58 -2.27 -15.99
N ASP A 72 3.78 -3.59 -16.03
CA ASP A 72 3.13 -4.47 -17.00
C ASP A 72 1.97 -5.28 -16.40
N CYS A 73 1.86 -5.37 -15.06
CA CYS A 73 0.84 -6.18 -14.39
C CYS A 73 -0.58 -5.60 -14.52
N GLY A 74 -0.72 -4.33 -14.85
CA GLY A 74 -2.00 -3.64 -15.02
C GLY A 74 -2.75 -4.00 -16.31
N ASP A 75 -3.85 -3.30 -16.55
CA ASP A 75 -4.65 -3.36 -17.77
C ASP A 75 -5.23 -1.98 -18.14
N ALA A 76 -6.32 -1.95 -18.92
CA ALA A 76 -6.99 -0.71 -19.29
C ALA A 76 -7.80 -0.08 -18.14
N GLN A 77 -8.22 -0.87 -17.15
CA GLN A 77 -9.08 -0.43 -16.05
C GLN A 77 -8.28 -0.07 -14.80
N TRP A 78 -7.12 -0.69 -14.60
CA TRP A 78 -6.24 -0.40 -13.47
C TRP A 78 -4.77 -0.48 -13.86
N ARG A 79 -3.99 0.48 -13.39
CA ARG A 79 -2.52 0.49 -13.49
C ARG A 79 -1.92 0.90 -12.17
N TYR A 80 -0.75 0.33 -11.89
CA TYR A 80 0.03 0.69 -10.74
C TYR A 80 0.44 2.17 -10.78
N GLN A 81 0.32 2.86 -9.66
CA GLN A 81 0.80 4.22 -9.50
C GLN A 81 1.98 4.22 -8.51
N PRO A 82 3.20 4.54 -8.97
CA PRO A 82 4.37 4.58 -8.10
C PRO A 82 4.20 5.56 -6.95
N ARG A 83 4.53 5.09 -5.74
CA ARG A 83 4.38 5.81 -4.48
C ARG A 83 5.67 6.52 -4.08
N THR A 84 6.82 5.94 -4.42
CA THR A 84 8.13 6.52 -4.09
C THR A 84 8.28 7.96 -4.61
N PRO A 85 7.88 8.30 -5.86
CA PRO A 85 7.94 9.68 -6.33
C PRO A 85 7.03 10.65 -5.54
N LEU A 86 5.85 10.21 -5.11
CA LEU A 86 4.92 11.03 -4.33
C LEU A 86 5.46 11.28 -2.92
N LEU A 87 6.04 10.25 -2.30
CA LEU A 87 6.72 10.37 -1.00
C LEU A 87 7.95 11.27 -1.08
N ALA A 88 8.73 11.18 -2.15
CA ALA A 88 9.84 12.08 -2.38
C ALA A 88 9.34 13.52 -2.57
N GLN A 89 8.26 13.74 -3.32
CA GLN A 89 7.65 15.07 -3.48
C GLN A 89 7.21 15.65 -2.14
N ASP A 90 6.50 14.87 -1.32
CA ASP A 90 6.04 15.29 0.01
C ASP A 90 7.22 15.62 0.94
N LEU A 91 8.28 14.80 0.93
CA LEU A 91 9.50 15.07 1.71
C LEU A 91 10.20 16.36 1.25
N HIS A 92 10.34 16.59 -0.06
CA HIS A 92 10.92 17.83 -0.58
C HIS A 92 10.09 19.06 -0.24
N ALA A 93 8.75 18.96 -0.27
CA ALA A 93 7.86 20.04 0.14
C ALA A 93 8.06 20.45 1.62
N LEU A 94 8.54 19.51 2.45
CA LEU A 94 8.89 19.73 3.85
C LEU A 94 10.39 19.97 4.08
N GLN A 95 11.15 20.24 3.01
CA GLN A 95 12.61 20.46 3.08
C GLN A 95 13.39 19.27 3.69
N ALA A 96 12.85 18.06 3.58
CA ALA A 96 13.47 16.82 4.02
C ALA A 96 13.96 15.99 2.83
N ALA A 97 15.08 15.29 3.00
CA ALA A 97 15.61 14.39 1.98
C ALA A 97 14.99 12.98 2.12
N PRO A 98 14.61 12.31 1.02
CA PRO A 98 14.25 10.89 1.06
C PRO A 98 15.45 10.03 1.50
N PRO A 99 15.22 8.98 2.31
CA PRO A 99 16.28 8.02 2.61
C PRO A 99 16.68 7.25 1.34
N GLY A 100 17.91 6.73 1.32
CA GLY A 100 18.33 5.80 0.26
C GLY A 100 17.45 4.55 0.22
N SER A 101 17.34 3.93 -0.96
CA SER A 101 16.67 2.64 -1.11
C SER A 101 17.61 1.50 -0.72
N GLN A 102 17.08 0.52 0.01
CA GLN A 102 17.71 -0.79 0.12
C GLN A 102 16.86 -1.77 -0.68
N PRO A 103 17.38 -2.32 -1.80
CA PRO A 103 16.59 -3.20 -2.64
C PRO A 103 16.23 -4.49 -1.88
N LEU A 104 14.98 -4.92 -2.02
CA LEU A 104 14.56 -6.24 -1.56
C LEU A 104 15.01 -7.29 -2.58
N PRO A 105 15.23 -8.55 -2.14
CA PRO A 105 15.33 -9.65 -3.08
C PRO A 105 14.03 -9.72 -3.91
N PRO A 106 14.12 -9.97 -5.23
CA PRO A 106 12.94 -10.08 -6.07
C PRO A 106 12.08 -11.26 -5.61
N ALA A 107 10.76 -11.09 -5.72
CA ALA A 107 9.85 -12.20 -5.47
C ALA A 107 10.11 -13.33 -6.49
N ALA A 108 10.17 -14.56 -6.00
CA ALA A 108 10.46 -15.73 -6.84
C ALA A 108 9.36 -16.00 -7.89
N GLU A 109 8.11 -15.66 -7.57
CA GLU A 109 6.94 -16.00 -8.39
C GLU A 109 5.96 -14.82 -8.51
N ALA A 110 5.19 -14.79 -9.61
CA ALA A 110 4.23 -13.72 -9.86
C ALA A 110 3.08 -13.66 -8.83
N SER A 111 2.64 -14.80 -8.30
CA SER A 111 1.61 -14.89 -7.25
C SER A 111 2.03 -14.17 -5.97
N ILE A 112 3.30 -14.33 -5.57
CA ILE A 112 3.90 -13.63 -4.42
C ILE A 112 3.84 -12.11 -4.63
N ARG A 113 4.19 -11.64 -5.83
CA ARG A 113 4.12 -10.20 -6.19
C ARG A 113 2.70 -9.64 -6.06
N TRP A 114 1.69 -10.39 -6.52
CA TRP A 114 0.28 -10.01 -6.36
C TRP A 114 -0.13 -9.89 -4.89
N GLY A 115 0.36 -10.79 -4.04
CA GLY A 115 0.20 -10.72 -2.59
C GLY A 115 0.79 -9.45 -1.98
N MET A 116 2.05 -9.15 -2.32
CA MET A 116 2.72 -7.92 -1.87
C MET A 116 1.96 -6.68 -2.33
N LEU A 117 1.60 -6.64 -3.62
CA LEU A 117 0.87 -5.54 -4.24
C LEU A 117 -0.52 -5.33 -3.62
N TYR A 118 -1.21 -6.39 -3.19
CA TYR A 118 -2.49 -6.28 -2.47
C TYR A 118 -2.35 -5.44 -1.19
N VAL A 119 -1.30 -5.66 -0.40
CA VAL A 119 -1.02 -4.88 0.80
C VAL A 119 -0.83 -3.41 0.46
N VAL A 120 -0.06 -3.13 -0.60
CA VAL A 120 0.25 -1.75 -0.96
C VAL A 120 -0.97 -1.03 -1.56
N GLU A 121 -1.73 -1.66 -2.45
CA GLU A 121 -2.97 -1.07 -2.98
C GLU A 121 -4.02 -0.87 -1.87
N GLY A 122 -4.10 -1.79 -0.90
CA GLY A 122 -5.01 -1.66 0.25
C GLY A 122 -4.72 -0.42 1.10
N SER A 123 -3.44 -0.03 1.24
CA SER A 123 -3.04 1.16 2.02
C SER A 123 -3.66 2.48 1.52
N ARG A 124 -4.09 2.55 0.25
CA ARG A 124 -4.74 3.73 -0.33
C ARG A 124 -6.06 4.06 0.37
N LEU A 125 -6.76 3.05 0.88
CA LEU A 125 -8.03 3.23 1.57
C LEU A 125 -7.83 3.93 2.92
N GLY A 126 -6.85 3.48 3.70
CA GLY A 126 -6.45 4.12 4.96
C GLY A 126 -5.84 5.50 4.75
N GLY A 127 -5.09 5.69 3.66
CA GLY A 127 -4.48 6.98 3.31
C GLY A 127 -5.48 8.12 3.19
N ARG A 128 -6.69 7.86 2.69
CA ARG A 128 -7.77 8.86 2.63
C ARG A 128 -8.18 9.38 4.01
N VAL A 129 -8.23 8.48 5.00
CA VAL A 129 -8.57 8.83 6.38
C VAL A 129 -7.44 9.63 7.01
N ILE A 130 -6.20 9.18 6.81
CA ILE A 130 -4.98 9.85 7.29
C ILE A 130 -4.87 11.27 6.69
N ALA A 131 -5.02 11.44 5.38
CA ALA A 131 -4.94 12.75 4.73
C ALA A 131 -5.99 13.73 5.28
N ARG A 132 -7.21 13.26 5.55
CA ARG A 132 -8.26 14.09 6.15
C ARG A 132 -7.89 14.51 7.57
N GLN A 133 -7.35 13.59 8.37
CA GLN A 133 -6.88 13.88 9.73
C GLN A 133 -5.75 14.90 9.72
N LEU A 134 -4.71 14.67 8.91
CA LEU A 134 -3.53 15.55 8.83
C LEU A 134 -3.90 16.98 8.41
N ARG A 135 -4.88 17.16 7.50
CA ARG A 135 -5.39 18.50 7.17
C ARG A 135 -5.98 19.25 8.35
N GLN A 136 -6.56 18.54 9.30
CA GLN A 136 -7.21 19.12 10.48
C GLN A 136 -6.21 19.38 11.60
N THR A 137 -5.25 18.48 11.80
CA THR A 137 -4.37 18.49 12.97
C THR A 137 -2.96 18.97 12.69
N LEU A 138 -2.51 18.96 11.43
CA LEU A 138 -1.17 19.42 11.03
C LEU A 138 -1.23 20.30 9.76
N PRO A 139 -1.81 21.52 9.83
CA PRO A 139 -1.95 22.40 8.66
C PRO A 139 -0.63 22.76 7.97
N GLU A 140 0.47 22.79 8.71
CA GLU A 140 1.83 23.00 8.19
C GLU A 140 2.30 21.91 7.21
N ALA A 141 1.69 20.71 7.24
CA ALA A 141 1.97 19.63 6.31
C ALA A 141 1.05 19.63 5.07
N ALA A 142 0.20 20.64 4.87
CA ALA A 142 -0.80 20.65 3.80
C ALA A 142 -0.23 20.51 2.37
N SER A 143 1.02 20.92 2.14
CA SER A 143 1.73 20.78 0.87
C SER A 143 2.34 19.38 0.64
N ALA A 144 2.28 18.49 1.64
CA ALA A 144 3.02 17.23 1.71
C ALA A 144 2.10 16.05 2.01
N LEU A 145 0.98 15.96 1.28
CA LEU A 145 -0.05 14.92 1.43
C LEU A 145 -0.23 14.05 0.17
N SER A 146 0.56 14.28 -0.88
CA SER A 146 0.40 13.66 -2.21
C SER A 146 0.33 12.14 -2.13
N TYR A 147 1.15 11.52 -1.27
CA TYR A 147 1.14 10.08 -1.03
C TYR A 147 -0.18 9.57 -0.43
N PHE A 148 -0.64 10.18 0.66
CA PHE A 148 -1.87 9.74 1.35
C PHE A 148 -3.13 10.07 0.55
N GLU A 149 -3.07 11.07 -0.33
CA GLU A 149 -4.17 11.46 -1.22
C GLU A 149 -4.25 10.66 -2.51
N LEU A 150 -3.30 9.75 -2.76
CA LEU A 150 -3.28 8.90 -3.95
C LEU A 150 -4.59 8.12 -4.16
N GLY A 151 -5.34 7.83 -3.09
CA GLY A 151 -6.65 7.18 -3.14
C GLY A 151 -7.84 8.09 -3.47
N HIS A 152 -7.66 9.42 -3.53
CA HIS A 152 -8.75 10.38 -3.81
C HIS A 152 -9.08 10.52 -5.31
N ALA A 153 -8.10 10.29 -6.19
CA ALA A 153 -8.26 10.54 -7.62
C ALA A 153 -9.24 9.59 -8.31
N ASP A 154 -9.30 8.33 -7.87
CA ASP A 154 -10.20 7.32 -8.44
C ASP A 154 -10.73 6.37 -7.34
N PRO A 155 -11.98 6.55 -6.88
CA PRO A 155 -12.58 5.67 -5.88
C PRO A 155 -12.86 4.26 -6.42
N THR A 156 -12.84 4.04 -7.74
CA THR A 156 -13.06 2.73 -8.37
C THR A 156 -11.78 1.92 -8.54
N ALA A 157 -10.60 2.55 -8.40
CA ALA A 157 -9.30 1.92 -8.59
C ALA A 157 -9.12 0.65 -7.73
N TRP A 158 -9.56 0.67 -6.48
CA TRP A 158 -9.49 -0.51 -5.60
C TRP A 158 -10.32 -1.68 -6.14
N ARG A 159 -11.53 -1.40 -6.64
CA ARG A 159 -12.40 -2.44 -7.20
C ARG A 159 -11.82 -3.03 -8.48
N HIS A 160 -11.28 -2.20 -9.36
CA HIS A 160 -10.61 -2.67 -10.58
C HIS A 160 -9.36 -3.48 -10.25
N PHE A 161 -8.57 -3.06 -9.27
CA PHE A 161 -7.45 -3.85 -8.76
C PHE A 161 -7.90 -5.22 -8.25
N GLN A 162 -8.96 -5.30 -7.44
CA GLN A 162 -9.47 -6.57 -6.93
C GLN A 162 -9.92 -7.51 -8.05
N GLN A 163 -10.55 -6.98 -9.11
CA GLN A 163 -10.91 -7.77 -10.29
C GLN A 163 -9.68 -8.30 -11.02
N ARG A 164 -8.63 -7.47 -11.15
CA ARG A 164 -7.36 -7.87 -11.76
C ARG A 164 -6.63 -8.94 -10.95
N LEU A 165 -6.68 -8.82 -9.62
CA LEU A 165 -6.13 -9.78 -8.67
C LEU A 165 -6.83 -11.14 -8.77
N GLU A 166 -8.17 -11.15 -8.86
CA GLU A 166 -8.94 -12.40 -9.02
C GLU A 166 -8.54 -13.15 -10.30
N ARG A 167 -8.40 -12.42 -11.42
CA ARG A 167 -7.94 -12.99 -12.70
C ARG A 167 -6.51 -13.53 -12.63
N ALA A 168 -5.66 -12.91 -11.80
CA ALA A 168 -4.28 -13.34 -11.62
C ALA A 168 -4.13 -14.57 -10.72
N LEU A 169 -5.10 -14.85 -9.87
CA LEU A 169 -5.06 -15.91 -8.85
C LEU A 169 -6.24 -16.90 -9.01
N PRO A 170 -6.36 -17.59 -10.17
CA PRO A 170 -7.52 -18.44 -10.46
C PRO A 170 -7.55 -19.77 -9.68
N THR A 171 -6.48 -20.14 -8.97
CA THR A 171 -6.35 -21.43 -8.29
C THR A 171 -5.91 -21.27 -6.84
N ALA A 172 -6.31 -22.22 -5.99
CA ALA A 172 -5.96 -22.22 -4.57
C ALA A 172 -4.43 -22.18 -4.31
N PRO A 173 -3.56 -22.91 -5.05
CA PRO A 173 -2.12 -22.79 -4.87
C PRO A 173 -1.57 -21.37 -5.15
N LEU A 174 -2.06 -20.71 -6.21
CA LEU A 174 -1.65 -19.33 -6.52
C LEU A 174 -2.13 -18.35 -5.45
N GLN A 175 -3.36 -18.54 -4.97
CA GLN A 175 -3.92 -17.76 -3.86
C GLN A 175 -3.10 -17.94 -2.57
N GLN A 176 -2.67 -19.16 -2.26
CA GLN A 176 -1.81 -19.41 -1.09
C GLN A 176 -0.44 -18.75 -1.21
N ALA A 177 0.20 -18.82 -2.39
CA ALA A 177 1.46 -18.10 -2.62
C ALA A 177 1.30 -16.57 -2.52
N ALA A 178 0.14 -16.04 -2.92
CA ALA A 178 -0.17 -14.63 -2.71
C ALA A 178 -0.37 -14.29 -1.22
N VAL A 179 -0.94 -15.19 -0.41
CA VAL A 179 -1.01 -15.00 1.06
C VAL A 179 0.40 -14.88 1.64
N ASP A 180 1.34 -15.71 1.21
CA ASP A 180 2.72 -15.66 1.69
C ASP A 180 3.43 -14.37 1.25
N GLY A 181 3.16 -13.90 0.03
CA GLY A 181 3.63 -12.60 -0.45
C GLY A 181 3.06 -11.42 0.35
N ALA A 182 1.77 -11.45 0.68
CA ALA A 182 1.15 -10.41 1.49
C ALA A 182 1.72 -10.38 2.92
N ARG A 183 1.92 -11.56 3.54
CA ARG A 183 2.58 -11.67 4.85
C ARG A 183 4.01 -11.12 4.82
N THR A 184 4.76 -11.43 3.77
CA THR A 184 6.12 -10.89 3.56
C THR A 184 6.09 -9.37 3.49
N MET A 185 5.15 -8.78 2.74
CA MET A 185 5.03 -7.33 2.64
C MET A 185 4.65 -6.70 3.98
N PHE A 186 3.69 -7.25 4.72
CA PHE A 186 3.37 -6.75 6.06
C PHE A 186 4.56 -6.85 7.02
N ALA A 187 5.34 -7.94 7.00
CA ALA A 187 6.56 -8.06 7.82
C ALA A 187 7.60 -6.99 7.45
N HIS A 188 7.68 -6.66 6.15
CA HIS A 188 8.55 -5.60 5.65
C HIS A 188 8.11 -4.21 6.12
N PHE A 189 6.81 -3.90 6.04
CA PHE A 189 6.21 -2.73 6.68
C PHE A 189 6.51 -2.70 8.17
N HIS A 190 6.18 -3.77 8.90
CA HIS A 190 6.40 -3.83 10.34
C HIS A 190 7.85 -3.50 10.71
N THR A 191 8.83 -4.08 10.02
CA THR A 191 10.26 -3.81 10.26
C THR A 191 10.59 -2.32 10.13
N HIS A 192 10.11 -1.64 9.09
CA HIS A 192 10.40 -0.22 8.85
C HIS A 192 9.68 0.70 9.84
N PHE A 193 8.47 0.34 10.25
CA PHE A 193 7.66 1.16 11.15
C PHE A 193 7.96 0.91 12.63
N ALA A 194 8.55 -0.24 12.98
CA ALA A 194 8.98 -0.56 14.34
C ALA A 194 10.31 0.08 14.74
N LEU A 195 11.09 0.63 13.80
CA LEU A 195 12.29 1.40 14.13
C LEU A 195 11.92 2.54 15.09
N GLU A 196 12.71 2.80 16.12
CA GLU A 196 12.39 3.86 17.08
C GLU A 196 12.35 5.23 16.41
N ILE A 197 11.43 6.10 16.86
CA ILE A 197 11.43 7.50 16.47
C ILE A 197 12.61 8.10 17.23
N ALA A 198 13.75 8.26 16.56
CA ALA A 198 14.84 9.04 17.13
C ALA A 198 14.28 10.43 17.47
N ALA A 199 14.32 10.75 18.76
CA ALA A 199 13.84 11.98 19.36
C ALA A 199 14.57 13.22 18.82
#